data_AF-A0A818QSK0-F1
#
_entry.id   AF-A0A818QSK0-F1
#
_cell.length_a   1.000
_cell.length_b   1.000
_cell.length_c   1.000
_cell.angle_alpha   90.00
_cell.angle_beta   90.00
_cell.angle_gamma   90.00
#
_symmetry.space_group_name_H-M   'P 1'
#
loop_
_entity.id
_entity.type
_entity.pdbx_description
1 polymer ?
#
loop_
_entity_poly.entity_id
_entity_poly.type
_entity_poly.pdbx_seq_one_letter_code
_entity_poly.pdbx_strand_id
1 'polypeptide(L)'
;MFDRSQISIWNILKQCIGKELYKITMPIIWNEPVSFLQRLTENFLYTYLLDKADECTDPIMRMQYVAAFAVSSIASNIDRLSKPFNPLLGETYEFIRDDLPFRYVSEQVSHHPPISAFTCESKDGGARWKFHGSILPKAKFSIKHMEVHPKGSLTLELKR
;
A
#
# COMPACT_ATOMS: atom_id res chain seq x y z
N MET A 1 -6.18 16.54 22.87
CA MET A 1 -5.94 15.25 22.17
C MET A 1 -7.09 14.33 22.55
N PHE A 2 -7.90 13.88 21.60
CA PHE A 2 -9.04 13.00 21.91
C PHE A 2 -8.52 11.64 22.39
N ASP A 3 -9.00 11.19 23.54
CA ASP A 3 -8.64 9.87 24.08
C ASP A 3 -9.36 8.78 23.28
N ARG A 4 -8.58 7.94 22.58
CA ARG A 4 -9.07 6.82 21.77
C ARG A 4 -9.82 5.77 22.62
N SER A 5 -9.65 5.78 23.95
CA SER A 5 -10.30 4.84 24.87
C SER A 5 -11.81 5.11 25.07
N GLN A 6 -12.29 6.32 24.76
CA GLN A 6 -13.66 6.73 25.08
C GLN A 6 -14.73 6.17 24.12
N ILE A 7 -14.35 5.63 22.97
CA ILE A 7 -15.29 5.09 21.97
C ILE A 7 -15.11 3.58 21.86
N SER A 8 -16.14 2.83 22.25
CA SER A 8 -16.17 1.36 22.10
C SER A 8 -16.14 0.98 20.62
N ILE A 9 -14.98 0.52 20.17
CA ILE A 9 -14.74 0.08 18.78
C ILE A 9 -15.75 -0.99 18.35
N TRP A 10 -16.08 -1.89 19.29
CA TRP A 10 -17.04 -2.97 19.10
C TRP A 10 -18.45 -2.49 18.75
N ASN A 11 -18.91 -1.38 19.33
CA ASN A 11 -20.26 -0.87 19.09
C ASN A 11 -20.50 -0.43 17.64
N ILE A 12 -19.43 -0.03 16.95
CA ILE A 12 -19.46 0.37 15.54
C ILE A 12 -19.20 -0.86 14.66
N LEU A 13 -18.19 -1.68 14.99
CA LEU A 13 -17.85 -2.88 14.23
C LEU A 13 -18.99 -3.91 14.17
N LYS A 14 -19.78 -4.07 15.25
CA LYS A 14 -20.93 -4.99 15.25
C LYS A 14 -21.98 -4.64 14.18
N GLN A 15 -22.12 -3.35 13.83
CA GLN A 15 -23.02 -2.89 12.77
C GLN A 15 -22.45 -3.13 11.36
N CYS A 16 -21.15 -3.42 11.28
CA CYS A 16 -20.39 -3.64 10.05
C CYS A 16 -20.24 -5.13 9.69
N ILE A 17 -20.70 -6.05 10.55
CA ILE A 17 -20.58 -7.50 10.32
C ILE A 17 -21.22 -7.88 8.98
N GLY A 18 -20.44 -8.51 8.09
CA GLY A 18 -20.88 -8.96 6.77
C GLY A 18 -20.95 -7.88 5.69
N LYS A 19 -20.66 -6.61 6.01
CA LYS A 19 -20.61 -5.51 5.03
C LYS A 19 -19.17 -5.22 4.58
N GLU A 20 -19.04 -4.62 3.40
CA GLU A 20 -17.76 -4.10 2.93
C GLU A 20 -17.43 -2.77 3.65
N LEU A 21 -16.28 -2.70 4.32
CA LEU A 21 -15.93 -1.58 5.21
C LEU A 21 -15.78 -0.22 4.51
N TYR A 22 -15.54 -0.19 3.19
CA TYR A 22 -15.45 1.07 2.46
C TYR A 22 -16.82 1.75 2.27
N LYS A 23 -17.93 1.03 2.46
CA LYS A 23 -19.31 1.56 2.39
C LYS A 23 -19.81 2.14 3.71
N ILE A 24 -18.99 2.11 4.76
CA ILE A 24 -19.37 2.53 6.11
C ILE A 24 -18.50 3.71 6.50
N THR A 25 -19.14 4.81 6.91
CA THR A 25 -18.44 5.98 7.46
C THR A 25 -17.83 5.59 8.80
N MET A 26 -16.51 5.49 8.85
CA MET A 26 -15.77 5.22 10.08
C MET A 26 -15.52 6.53 10.82
N PRO A 27 -15.54 6.55 12.16
CA PRO A 27 -15.12 7.72 12.91
C PRO A 27 -13.65 8.04 12.64
N ILE A 28 -13.33 9.34 12.52
CA ILE A 28 -11.98 9.82 12.24
C ILE A 28 -10.93 9.35 13.26
N ILE A 29 -11.35 9.04 14.48
CA ILE A 29 -10.47 8.49 15.54
C ILE A 29 -9.83 7.14 15.17
N TRP A 30 -10.39 6.41 14.20
CA TRP A 30 -9.83 5.16 13.70
C TRP A 30 -8.84 5.37 12.56
N ASN A 31 -8.78 6.58 12.02
CA ASN A 31 -7.87 6.90 10.95
C ASN A 31 -6.46 7.16 11.49
N GLU A 32 -5.48 6.67 10.75
CA GLU A 32 -4.12 7.19 10.83
C GLU A 32 -4.00 8.42 9.94
N PRO A 33 -3.12 9.38 10.25
CA PRO A 33 -3.02 10.65 9.53
C PRO A 33 -2.29 10.52 8.19
N VAL A 34 -2.63 9.50 7.40
CA VAL A 34 -2.10 9.26 6.05
C VAL A 34 -3.21 8.80 5.11
N SER A 35 -3.14 9.24 3.86
CA SER A 35 -3.96 8.72 2.76
C SER A 35 -3.54 7.30 2.41
N PHE A 36 -4.46 6.50 1.87
CA PHE A 36 -4.11 5.18 1.35
C PHE A 36 -3.06 5.26 0.23
N LEU A 37 -3.04 6.34 -0.56
CA LEU A 37 -2.01 6.59 -1.58
C LEU A 37 -0.61 6.71 -0.97
N GLN A 38 -0.52 7.38 0.19
CA GLN A 38 0.72 7.50 0.94
C GLN A 38 1.12 6.15 1.55
N ARG A 39 0.15 5.42 2.11
CA ARG A 39 0.37 4.07 2.67
C ARG A 39 0.96 3.12 1.64
N LEU A 40 0.50 3.18 0.39
CA LEU A 40 1.04 2.35 -0.71
C LEU A 40 2.50 2.65 -1.04
N THR A 41 2.96 3.88 -0.80
CA THR A 41 4.35 4.29 -1.08
C THR A 41 5.34 3.59 -0.14
N GLU A 42 4.89 3.22 1.06
CA GLU A 42 5.74 2.54 2.06
C GLU A 42 6.19 1.15 1.61
N ASN A 43 5.48 0.52 0.66
CA ASN A 43 5.88 -0.74 0.04
C ASN A 43 7.24 -0.66 -0.66
N PHE A 44 7.72 0.56 -0.96
CA PHE A 44 8.96 0.83 -1.68
C PHE A 44 10.13 1.21 -0.76
N LEU A 45 10.00 1.00 0.56
CA LEU A 45 11.05 1.32 1.53
C LEU A 45 12.36 0.55 1.27
N TYR A 46 12.26 -0.69 0.81
CA TYR A 46 13.41 -1.59 0.59
C TYR A 46 13.74 -1.78 -0.90
N THR A 47 13.58 -0.73 -1.71
CA THR A 47 13.83 -0.75 -3.16
C THR A 47 15.26 -1.12 -3.55
N TYR A 48 16.25 -1.00 -2.65
CA TYR A 48 17.61 -1.49 -2.90
C TYR A 48 17.67 -2.99 -3.22
N LEU A 49 16.67 -3.78 -2.81
CA LEU A 49 16.55 -5.20 -3.17
C LEU A 49 16.27 -5.36 -4.67
N LEU A 50 15.53 -4.42 -5.28
CA LEU A 50 15.27 -4.41 -6.71
C LEU A 50 16.52 -4.03 -7.51
N ASP A 51 17.34 -3.12 -6.98
CA ASP A 51 18.64 -2.78 -7.57
C ASP A 51 19.56 -4.02 -7.61
N LYS A 52 19.65 -4.75 -6.49
CA LYS A 52 20.40 -6.02 -6.43
C LYS A 52 19.82 -7.08 -7.38
N ALA A 53 18.50 -7.15 -7.52
CA ALA A 53 17.85 -8.10 -8.42
C ALA A 53 18.17 -7.82 -9.90
N ASP A 54 18.28 -6.55 -10.30
CA ASP A 54 18.64 -6.12 -11.65
C ASP A 54 20.10 -6.44 -11.98
N GLU A 55 21.01 -6.26 -11.02
CA GLU A 55 22.43 -6.57 -11.16
C GLU A 55 22.72 -8.08 -11.28
N CYS A 56 21.90 -8.93 -10.66
CA CYS A 56 22.11 -10.38 -10.62
C CYS A 56 22.05 -11.05 -11.99
N THR A 57 23.09 -11.77 -12.40
CA THR A 57 23.09 -12.58 -13.63
C THR A 57 22.27 -13.87 -13.48
N ASP A 58 22.43 -14.56 -12.36
CA ASP A 58 21.69 -15.78 -12.05
C ASP A 58 20.18 -15.49 -11.83
N PRO A 59 19.29 -16.10 -12.63
CA PRO A 59 17.84 -15.95 -12.47
C PRO A 59 17.31 -16.44 -11.12
N ILE A 60 17.93 -17.43 -10.48
CA ILE A 60 17.48 -17.93 -9.18
C ILE A 60 17.79 -16.89 -8.10
N MET A 61 19.02 -16.40 -8.05
CA MET A 61 19.41 -15.33 -7.12
C MET A 61 18.60 -14.04 -7.32
N ARG A 62 18.33 -13.65 -8.58
CA ARG A 62 17.43 -12.54 -8.89
C ARG A 62 16.03 -12.75 -8.29
N MET A 63 15.46 -13.94 -8.44
CA MET A 63 14.14 -14.24 -7.88
C MET A 63 14.13 -14.20 -6.34
N GLN A 64 15.22 -14.60 -5.68
CA GLN A 64 15.36 -14.49 -4.23
C GLN A 64 15.27 -13.03 -3.76
N TYR A 65 15.93 -12.10 -4.45
CA TYR A 65 15.82 -10.66 -4.14
C TYR A 65 14.43 -10.11 -4.39
N VAL A 66 13.77 -10.51 -5.48
CA VAL A 66 12.37 -10.12 -5.76
C VAL A 66 11.43 -10.64 -4.68
N ALA A 67 11.60 -11.89 -4.23
CA ALA A 67 10.81 -12.47 -3.15
C ALA A 67 11.06 -11.74 -1.81
N ALA A 68 12.31 -11.43 -1.50
CA ALA A 68 12.65 -10.65 -0.32
C ALA A 68 12.01 -9.25 -0.36
N PHE A 69 12.02 -8.59 -1.53
CA PHE A 69 11.34 -7.30 -1.72
C PHE A 69 9.83 -7.43 -1.46
N ALA A 70 9.18 -8.45 -2.05
CA ALA A 70 7.75 -8.68 -1.86
C ALA A 70 7.39 -8.87 -0.38
N VAL A 71 8.17 -9.64 0.38
CA VAL A 71 7.97 -9.81 1.83
C VAL A 71 8.28 -8.52 2.61
N SER A 72 9.30 -7.77 2.22
CA SER A 72 9.65 -6.52 2.91
C SER A 72 8.56 -5.45 2.81
N SER A 73 7.78 -5.46 1.71
CA SER A 73 6.72 -4.49 1.47
C SER A 73 5.62 -4.50 2.53
N ILE A 74 5.39 -5.64 3.19
CA ILE A 74 4.36 -5.78 4.23
C ILE A 74 4.87 -5.47 5.64
N ALA A 75 6.18 -5.25 5.82
CA ALA A 75 6.79 -5.06 7.14
C ALA A 75 6.27 -3.80 7.87
N SER A 76 5.92 -2.75 7.13
CA SER A 76 5.38 -1.51 7.69
C SER A 76 3.96 -1.65 8.25
N ASN A 77 3.33 -2.82 8.17
CA ASN A 77 1.99 -3.05 8.71
C ASN A 77 1.96 -3.40 10.20
N ILE A 78 3.11 -3.77 10.78
CA ILE A 78 3.20 -4.12 12.21
C ILE A 78 2.71 -2.94 13.05
N ASP A 79 1.84 -3.24 14.03
CA ASP A 79 1.22 -2.29 14.97
C ASP A 79 0.37 -1.15 14.36
N ARG A 80 0.12 -1.16 13.05
CA ARG A 80 -0.72 -0.17 12.36
C ARG A 80 -2.13 -0.70 12.11
N LEU A 81 -2.89 -0.75 13.19
CA LEU A 81 -4.30 -1.19 13.20
C LEU A 81 -5.28 -0.10 12.71
N SER A 82 -4.83 1.15 12.62
CA SER A 82 -5.63 2.28 12.14
C SER A 82 -5.82 2.26 10.62
N LYS A 83 -7.00 2.71 10.17
CA LYS A 83 -7.35 2.74 8.74
C LYS A 83 -6.71 3.98 8.08
N PRO A 84 -6.02 3.89 6.94
CA PRO A 84 -5.64 5.09 6.21
C PRO A 84 -6.89 5.82 5.68
N PHE A 85 -6.77 7.11 5.40
CA PHE A 85 -7.86 7.86 4.77
C PHE A 85 -8.19 7.26 3.41
N ASN A 86 -9.49 7.14 3.12
CA ASN A 86 -9.95 6.71 1.81
C ASN A 86 -9.73 7.87 0.83
N PRO A 87 -8.89 7.71 -0.21
CA PRO A 87 -8.59 8.81 -1.11
C PRO A 87 -9.84 9.28 -1.85
N LEU A 88 -9.90 10.58 -2.15
CA LEU A 88 -10.93 11.13 -3.03
C LEU A 88 -10.71 10.64 -4.46
N LEU A 89 -11.76 10.57 -5.28
CA LEU A 89 -11.61 10.27 -6.71
C LEU A 89 -10.73 11.34 -7.37
N GLY A 90 -9.68 10.92 -8.08
CA GLY A 90 -8.70 11.81 -8.69
C GLY A 90 -7.69 12.42 -7.70
N GLU A 91 -7.72 12.04 -6.42
CA GLU A 91 -6.63 12.37 -5.50
C GLU A 91 -5.33 11.75 -6.03
N THR A 92 -4.25 12.53 -5.97
CA THR A 92 -2.91 12.09 -6.38
C THR A 92 -1.94 12.19 -5.21
N TYR A 93 -0.88 11.39 -5.27
CA TYR A 93 0.25 11.50 -4.37
C TYR A 93 1.54 11.24 -5.15
N GLU A 94 2.51 12.14 -5.01
CA GLU A 94 3.86 11.95 -5.52
C GLU A 94 4.87 11.89 -4.36
N PHE A 95 5.91 11.09 -4.53
CA PHE A 95 6.98 10.97 -3.55
C PHE A 95 8.33 10.87 -4.24
N ILE A 96 9.13 11.92 -4.04
CA ILE A 96 10.47 12.07 -4.58
C ILE A 96 11.34 12.61 -3.47
N ARG A 97 12.40 11.87 -3.13
CA ARG A 97 13.40 12.28 -2.14
C ARG A 97 14.80 12.09 -2.69
N ASP A 98 15.65 13.10 -2.60
CA ASP A 98 16.98 13.07 -3.21
C ASP A 98 17.89 11.98 -2.63
N ASP A 99 17.67 11.61 -1.37
CA ASP A 99 18.40 10.56 -0.68
C ASP A 99 17.91 9.13 -1.00
N LEU A 100 16.80 8.99 -1.73
CA LEU A 100 16.22 7.69 -2.10
C LEU A 100 16.36 7.42 -3.60
N PRO A 101 16.66 6.16 -4.01
CA PRO A 101 16.97 5.81 -5.40
C PRO A 101 15.74 5.65 -6.29
N PHE A 102 14.57 6.12 -5.87
CA PHE A 102 13.31 5.94 -6.60
C PHE A 102 12.42 7.18 -6.57
N ARG A 103 11.53 7.26 -7.57
CA ARG A 103 10.41 8.20 -7.63
C ARG A 103 9.11 7.43 -7.70
N TYR A 104 8.07 7.97 -7.09
CA TYR A 104 6.76 7.33 -7.01
C TYR A 104 5.66 8.33 -7.33
N VAL A 105 4.62 7.86 -8.02
CA VAL A 105 3.35 8.57 -8.19
C VAL A 105 2.18 7.61 -8.12
N SER A 106 1.08 8.04 -7.54
CA SER A 106 -0.18 7.31 -7.51
C SER A 106 -1.39 8.21 -7.64
N GLU A 107 -2.50 7.59 -8.05
CA GLU A 107 -3.79 8.23 -8.25
C GLU A 107 -4.91 7.29 -7.80
N GLN A 108 -5.94 7.86 -7.18
CA GLN A 108 -7.20 7.18 -6.96
C GLN A 108 -8.06 7.20 -8.22
N VAL A 109 -7.92 6.16 -9.05
CA VAL A 109 -8.56 6.07 -10.38
C VAL A 109 -10.02 5.62 -10.35
N SER A 110 -10.50 5.12 -9.22
CA SER A 110 -11.91 4.75 -9.03
C SER A 110 -12.32 4.84 -7.57
N HIS A 111 -13.57 5.19 -7.27
CA HIS A 111 -14.11 5.26 -5.90
C HIS A 111 -15.08 4.11 -5.57
N HIS A 112 -15.77 3.57 -6.58
CA HIS A 112 -16.74 2.47 -6.44
C HIS A 112 -16.55 1.43 -7.56
N PRO A 113 -15.65 0.44 -7.36
CA PRO A 113 -14.88 0.16 -6.15
C PRO A 113 -13.64 1.07 -5.98
N PRO A 114 -13.08 1.24 -4.77
CA PRO A 114 -11.93 2.11 -4.53
C PRO A 114 -10.64 1.49 -5.08
N ILE A 115 -10.17 1.96 -6.24
CA ILE A 115 -8.95 1.47 -6.89
C ILE A 115 -7.92 2.59 -6.88
N SER A 116 -6.72 2.30 -6.37
CA SER A 116 -5.55 3.16 -6.44
C SER A 116 -4.56 2.57 -7.43
N ALA A 117 -4.16 3.34 -8.44
CA ALA A 117 -3.12 2.97 -9.38
C ALA A 117 -1.82 3.68 -9.00
N PHE A 118 -0.67 3.08 -9.28
CA PHE A 118 0.62 3.68 -8.96
C PHE A 118 1.72 3.21 -9.92
N THR A 119 2.78 4.01 -9.99
CA THR A 119 4.05 3.63 -10.60
C THR A 119 5.21 4.12 -9.74
N CYS A 120 6.24 3.29 -9.64
CA CYS A 120 7.49 3.52 -8.95
C CYS A 120 8.63 3.19 -9.91
N GLU A 121 9.59 4.08 -10.05
CA GLU A 121 10.69 3.93 -11.00
C GLU A 121 12.01 4.26 -10.31
N SER A 122 13.06 3.50 -10.65
CA SER A 122 14.43 3.84 -10.27
C SER A 122 14.83 5.21 -10.86
N LYS A 123 15.52 6.03 -10.07
CA LYS A 123 15.98 7.37 -10.48
C LYS A 123 17.26 7.37 -11.32
N ASP A 124 18.10 6.36 -11.18
CA ASP A 124 19.42 6.35 -11.82
C ASP A 124 19.31 6.32 -13.35
N GLY A 125 20.35 6.82 -14.04
CA GLY A 125 20.42 7.23 -15.46
C GLY A 125 20.04 6.25 -16.58
N GLY A 126 19.26 5.21 -16.29
CA GLY A 126 18.57 4.33 -17.23
C GLY A 126 17.24 3.74 -16.72
N ALA A 127 16.76 4.15 -15.53
CA ALA A 127 15.59 3.58 -14.86
C ALA A 127 15.63 2.04 -14.80
N ARG A 128 16.63 1.49 -14.08
CA ARG A 128 16.96 0.05 -13.93
C ARG A 128 15.76 -0.86 -13.78
N TRP A 129 14.77 -0.42 -13.01
CA TRP A 129 13.53 -1.15 -12.83
C TRP A 129 12.34 -0.21 -12.81
N LYS A 130 11.18 -0.76 -13.13
CA LYS A 130 9.88 -0.12 -13.01
C LYS A 130 8.94 -1.07 -12.31
N PHE A 131 8.30 -0.58 -11.26
CA PHE A 131 7.26 -1.30 -10.55
C PHE A 131 5.95 -0.52 -10.69
N HIS A 132 4.89 -1.16 -11.16
CA HIS A 132 3.59 -0.51 -11.30
C HIS A 132 2.45 -1.48 -11.01
N GLY A 133 1.26 -0.93 -10.80
CA GLY A 133 0.10 -1.75 -10.55
C GLY A 133 -1.11 -0.95 -10.12
N SER A 134 -2.14 -1.67 -9.75
CA SER A 134 -3.33 -1.11 -9.11
C SER A 134 -3.81 -2.02 -7.99
N ILE A 135 -4.33 -1.42 -6.92
CA ILE A 135 -4.81 -2.13 -5.74
C ILE A 135 -6.23 -1.67 -5.40
N LEU A 136 -7.08 -2.67 -5.19
CA LEU A 136 -8.40 -2.60 -4.59
C LEU A 136 -8.34 -3.28 -3.21
N PRO A 137 -8.26 -2.51 -2.12
CA PRO A 137 -8.27 -3.08 -0.77
C PRO A 137 -9.68 -3.55 -0.40
N LYS A 138 -9.93 -4.87 -0.48
CA LYS A 138 -11.19 -5.45 0.00
C LYS A 138 -11.05 -5.85 1.46
N ALA A 139 -11.62 -5.05 2.35
CA ALA A 139 -11.66 -5.37 3.78
C ALA A 139 -13.02 -5.97 4.17
N LYS A 140 -12.99 -7.13 4.84
CA LYS A 140 -14.16 -7.84 5.37
C LYS A 140 -14.02 -7.97 6.88
N PHE A 141 -15.02 -7.50 7.61
CA PHE A 141 -15.07 -7.66 9.06
C PHE A 141 -15.86 -8.91 9.43
N SER A 142 -15.22 -9.79 10.20
CA SER A 142 -15.82 -10.93 10.89
C SER A 142 -15.85 -10.66 12.39
N ILE A 143 -16.65 -11.40 13.16
CA ILE A 143 -16.86 -11.19 14.61
C ILE A 143 -15.53 -11.08 15.39
N LYS A 144 -14.54 -11.90 15.03
CA LYS A 144 -13.27 -12.01 15.78
C LYS A 144 -12.05 -11.43 15.07
N HIS A 145 -12.14 -11.14 13.78
CA HIS A 145 -10.99 -10.68 12.98
C HIS A 145 -11.45 -9.84 11.79
N MET A 146 -10.53 -9.01 11.30
CA MET A 146 -10.68 -8.29 10.05
C MET A 146 -9.75 -8.91 9.02
N GLU A 147 -10.28 -9.24 7.86
CA GLU A 147 -9.49 -9.70 6.72
C GLU A 147 -9.33 -8.56 5.72
N VAL A 148 -8.11 -8.37 5.23
CA VAL A 148 -7.80 -7.41 4.17
C VAL A 148 -7.23 -8.18 2.98
N HIS A 149 -7.95 -8.14 1.87
CA HIS A 149 -7.59 -8.78 0.62
C HIS A 149 -7.19 -7.70 -0.39
N PRO A 150 -5.89 -7.41 -0.57
CA PRO A 150 -5.44 -6.50 -1.62
C PRO A 150 -5.63 -7.18 -2.98
N LYS A 151 -6.71 -6.87 -3.69
CA LYS A 151 -6.91 -7.35 -5.06
C LYS A 151 -6.24 -6.41 -6.02
N GLY A 152 -5.49 -6.93 -6.97
CA GLY A 152 -4.72 -6.07 -7.86
C GLY A 152 -3.79 -6.85 -8.75
N SER A 153 -3.20 -6.13 -9.69
CA SER A 153 -2.05 -6.61 -10.44
C SER A 153 -0.85 -5.78 -10.04
N LEU A 154 0.26 -6.45 -9.78
CA LEU A 154 1.56 -5.86 -9.48
C LEU A 154 2.53 -6.38 -10.52
N THR A 155 3.24 -5.48 -11.19
CA THR A 155 4.17 -5.79 -12.25
C THR A 155 5.51 -5.15 -11.93
N LEU A 156 6.56 -5.98 -11.90
CA LEU A 156 7.94 -5.55 -11.82
C LEU A 156 8.63 -5.84 -13.14
N GLU A 157 9.20 -4.80 -13.74
CA GLU A 157 10.03 -4.85 -14.93
C GLU A 157 11.48 -4.53 -14.54
N LEU A 158 12.39 -5.45 -14.82
CA LEU A 158 13.84 -5.23 -14.70
C LEU A 158 14.39 -4.96 -16.12
N LYS A 159 15.02 -3.80 -16.33
CA LYS A 159 15.33 -3.24 -17.66
C LYS A 159 16.74 -3.54 -18.17
N ARG A 160 17.30 -4.68 -17.77
CA ARG A 160 18.57 -5.22 -18.28
C ARG A 160 18.79 -5.03 -19.77
#